data_AF-A0A7X1B797-F1
#
_entry.id   AF-A0A7X1B797-F1
#
_cell.length_a   1.000
_cell.length_b   1.000
_cell.length_c   1.000
_cell.angle_alpha   90.00
_cell.angle_beta   90.00
_cell.angle_gamma   90.00
#
_symmetry.space_group_name_H-M   'P 1'
#
loop_
_entity.id
_entity.type
_entity.pdbx_description
1 polymer ?
#
loop_
_entity_poly.entity_id
_entity_poly.type
_entity_poly.pdbx_seq_one_letter_code
_entity_poly.pdbx_strand_id
1 'polypeptide(L)'
;MSDSELIDWEQLEMIFGEEDEEFDEDMADLFHEFVEDGNGQFSLINGTEFEADKAKVAKESHKLKGSSSNFGFTRVAEVLAHIEDDIATLTFEDFSASISEARSLFDASIQKVMERYPALGVGQN
;
A
#
# COMPACT_ATOMS: atom_id res chain seq x y z
N MET A 1 9.02 -0.83 16.20
CA MET A 1 7.86 -1.40 15.47
C MET A 1 8.28 -2.80 15.07
N SER A 2 7.45 -3.78 15.38
CA SER A 2 7.69 -5.16 14.96
C SER A 2 7.40 -5.26 13.47
N ASP A 3 8.20 -6.03 12.72
CA ASP A 3 7.92 -6.30 11.29
C ASP A 3 6.55 -6.98 11.09
N SER A 4 6.00 -7.61 12.14
CA SER A 4 4.64 -8.18 12.15
C SER A 4 3.52 -7.15 12.24
N GLU A 5 3.82 -5.89 12.57
CA GLU A 5 2.79 -4.82 12.68
C GLU A 5 2.57 -4.10 11.35
N LEU A 6 3.51 -4.24 10.40
CA LEU A 6 3.46 -3.55 9.11
C LEU A 6 2.69 -4.37 8.08
N ILE A 7 2.99 -5.68 8.02
CA ILE A 7 2.50 -6.62 7.03
C ILE A 7 1.80 -7.78 7.75
N ASP A 8 0.59 -8.10 7.32
CA ASP A 8 -0.05 -9.38 7.56
C ASP A 8 0.58 -10.43 6.63
N TRP A 9 1.59 -11.11 7.17
CA TRP A 9 2.36 -12.10 6.44
C TRP A 9 1.52 -13.33 6.09
N GLU A 10 0.55 -13.71 6.93
CA GLU A 10 -0.34 -14.83 6.64
C GLU A 10 -1.15 -14.53 5.38
N GLN A 11 -1.68 -13.31 5.27
CA GLN A 11 -2.43 -12.89 4.10
C GLN A 11 -1.57 -12.81 2.83
N LEU A 12 -0.33 -12.34 2.95
CA LEU A 12 0.60 -12.26 1.82
C LEU A 12 1.05 -13.67 1.36
N GLU A 13 1.32 -14.58 2.29
CA GLU A 13 1.65 -15.98 2.01
C GLU A 13 0.47 -16.74 1.36
N MET A 14 -0.78 -16.34 1.63
CA MET A 14 -1.93 -16.88 0.87
C MET A 14 -1.90 -16.52 -0.62
N ILE A 15 -1.17 -15.48 -1.01
CA ILE A 15 -1.01 -15.03 -2.40
C ILE A 15 0.25 -15.63 -3.03
N PHE A 16 1.37 -15.64 -2.29
CA PHE A 16 2.68 -16.03 -2.81
C PHE A 16 3.17 -17.41 -2.38
N GLY A 17 2.41 -18.13 -1.56
CA GLY A 17 2.90 -19.32 -0.89
C GLY A 17 3.83 -18.99 0.28
N GLU A 18 4.33 -20.04 0.94
CA GLU A 18 5.32 -19.91 2.01
C GLU A 18 6.69 -19.52 1.45
N GLU A 19 7.57 -18.95 2.27
CA GLU A 19 8.93 -18.52 1.89
C GLU A 19 9.79 -19.65 1.27
N ASP A 20 9.48 -20.90 1.60
CA ASP A 20 10.20 -22.10 1.12
C ASP A 20 9.61 -22.67 -0.19
N GLU A 21 8.53 -22.10 -0.73
CA GLU A 21 7.94 -22.48 -2.01
C GLU A 21 8.66 -21.81 -3.19
N GLU A 22 8.62 -22.44 -4.38
CA GLU A 22 9.19 -21.83 -5.60
C GLU A 22 8.39 -20.57 -5.95
N PHE A 23 9.00 -19.41 -5.69
CA PHE A 23 8.48 -18.11 -6.13
C PHE A 23 8.55 -18.03 -7.66
N ASP A 24 7.39 -18.01 -8.32
CA ASP A 24 7.29 -18.01 -9.78
C ASP A 24 7.18 -16.60 -10.39
N GLU A 25 7.31 -16.51 -11.72
CA GLU A 25 7.24 -15.25 -12.46
C GLU A 25 5.85 -14.59 -12.35
N ASP A 26 4.77 -15.37 -12.23
CA ASP A 26 3.41 -14.85 -12.12
C ASP A 26 3.20 -14.14 -10.78
N MET A 27 3.79 -14.64 -9.70
CA MET A 27 3.80 -13.98 -8.38
C MET A 27 4.60 -12.68 -8.41
N ALA A 28 5.73 -12.65 -9.12
CA ALA A 28 6.53 -11.44 -9.29
C ALA A 28 5.74 -10.36 -10.03
N ASP A 29 5.10 -10.73 -11.14
CA ASP A 29 4.28 -9.83 -11.94
C ASP A 29 3.11 -9.26 -11.13
N LEU A 30 2.43 -10.11 -10.34
CA LEU A 30 1.34 -9.67 -9.46
C LEU A 30 1.82 -8.67 -8.39
N PHE A 31 2.98 -8.89 -7.80
CA PHE A 31 3.57 -7.93 -6.85
C PHE A 31 3.90 -6.60 -7.53
N HIS A 32 4.52 -6.65 -8.70
CA HIS A 32 4.92 -5.45 -9.43
C HIS A 32 3.71 -4.65 -9.91
N GLU A 33 2.65 -5.32 -10.40
CA GLU A 33 1.38 -4.67 -10.75
C GLU A 33 0.76 -3.97 -9.54
N PHE A 34 0.71 -4.63 -8.38
CA PHE A 34 0.24 -4.02 -7.14
C PHE A 34 1.04 -2.78 -6.74
N VAL A 35 2.37 -2.84 -6.84
CA VAL A 35 3.25 -1.71 -6.54
C VAL A 35 3.07 -0.56 -7.52
N GLU A 36 2.94 -0.85 -8.82
CA GLU A 36 2.69 0.15 -9.85
C GLU A 36 1.34 0.84 -9.65
N ASP A 37 0.28 0.06 -9.45
CA ASP A 37 -1.06 0.57 -9.16
C ASP A 37 -1.08 1.40 -7.87
N GLY A 38 -0.42 0.93 -6.80
CA GLY A 38 -0.30 1.67 -5.56
C GLY A 38 0.35 3.05 -5.77
N ASN A 39 1.45 3.10 -6.52
CA ASN A 39 2.13 4.35 -6.87
C ASN A 39 1.28 5.28 -7.73
N GLY A 40 0.53 4.74 -8.69
CA GLY A 40 -0.44 5.48 -9.48
C GLY A 40 -1.50 6.13 -8.59
N GLN A 41 -2.00 5.39 -7.60
CA GLN A 41 -3.09 5.82 -6.74
C GLN A 41 -2.62 6.92 -5.78
N PHE A 42 -1.42 6.77 -5.19
CA PHE A 42 -0.79 7.85 -4.43
C PHE A 42 -0.60 9.12 -5.27
N SER A 43 -0.19 8.99 -6.53
CA SER A 43 -0.02 10.14 -7.43
C SER A 43 -1.34 10.84 -7.73
N LEU A 44 -2.43 10.07 -7.93
CA LEU A 44 -3.77 10.61 -8.14
C LEU A 44 -4.32 11.33 -6.91
N ILE A 45 -4.10 10.77 -5.71
CA ILE A 45 -4.50 11.37 -4.44
C ILE A 45 -3.75 12.69 -4.23
N ASN A 46 -2.42 12.67 -4.35
CA ASN A 46 -1.57 13.86 -4.17
C ASN A 46 -1.78 14.94 -5.23
N GLY A 47 -2.17 14.56 -6.45
CA GLY A 47 -2.49 15.49 -7.54
C GLY A 47 -3.91 16.08 -7.45
N THR A 48 -4.74 15.61 -6.52
CA THR A 48 -6.10 16.12 -6.32
C THR A 48 -6.07 17.29 -5.33
N GLU A 49 -6.73 18.40 -5.68
CA GLU A 49 -6.88 19.54 -4.78
C GLU A 49 -7.82 19.17 -3.62
N PHE A 50 -7.23 18.92 -2.44
CA PHE A 50 -7.92 18.36 -1.28
C PHE A 50 -9.19 19.10 -0.89
N GLU A 51 -9.15 20.43 -0.76
CA GLU A 51 -10.32 21.22 -0.35
C GLU A 51 -11.39 21.31 -1.45
N ALA A 52 -11.00 21.17 -2.72
CA ALA A 52 -11.92 21.24 -3.84
C ALA A 52 -12.61 19.90 -4.13
N ASP A 53 -11.97 18.76 -3.83
CA ASP A 53 -12.47 17.44 -4.21
C ASP A 53 -12.19 16.35 -3.17
N LYS A 54 -12.64 16.59 -1.93
CA LYS A 54 -12.61 15.62 -0.83
C LYS A 54 -13.25 14.28 -1.19
N ALA A 55 -14.31 14.29 -2.01
CA ALA A 55 -14.99 13.07 -2.44
C ALA A 55 -14.10 12.18 -3.30
N LYS A 56 -13.34 12.77 -4.23
CA LYS A 56 -12.36 12.03 -5.02
C LYS A 56 -11.20 11.53 -4.15
N VAL A 57 -10.69 12.34 -3.22
CA VAL A 57 -9.66 11.89 -2.28
C VAL A 57 -10.13 10.65 -1.51
N ALA A 58 -11.31 10.70 -0.88
CA ALA A 58 -11.87 9.56 -0.16
C ALA A 58 -12.03 8.33 -1.06
N LYS A 59 -12.53 8.50 -2.29
CA LYS A 59 -12.72 7.41 -3.24
C LYS A 59 -11.39 6.75 -3.63
N GLU A 60 -10.36 7.52 -3.94
CA GLU A 60 -9.07 6.96 -4.35
C GLU A 60 -8.33 6.36 -3.13
N SER A 61 -8.44 6.96 -1.94
CA SER A 61 -7.98 6.37 -0.68
C SER A 61 -8.66 5.02 -0.38
N HIS A 62 -9.97 4.92 -0.61
CA HIS A 62 -10.72 3.66 -0.43
C HIS A 62 -10.21 2.54 -1.35
N LYS A 63 -9.94 2.86 -2.63
CA LYS A 63 -9.40 1.87 -3.57
C LYS A 63 -8.02 1.38 -3.14
N LEU A 64 -7.13 2.31 -2.79
CA LEU A 64 -5.78 1.98 -2.34
C LEU A 64 -5.78 1.22 -1.02
N LYS A 65 -6.73 1.52 -0.12
CA LYS A 65 -6.98 0.74 1.09
C LYS A 65 -7.35 -0.69 0.74
N GLY A 66 -8.28 -0.87 -0.20
CA GLY A 66 -8.73 -2.19 -0.65
C GLY A 66 -7.59 -3.02 -1.21
N SER A 67 -6.78 -2.47 -2.11
CA SER A 67 -5.62 -3.18 -2.65
C SER A 67 -4.58 -3.50 -1.57
N SER A 68 -4.24 -2.51 -0.72
CA SER A 68 -3.27 -2.70 0.37
C SER A 68 -3.74 -3.77 1.36
N SER A 69 -5.02 -3.74 1.74
CA SER A 69 -5.59 -4.75 2.64
C SER A 69 -5.60 -6.13 1.99
N ASN A 70 -5.93 -6.24 0.71
CA ASN A 70 -5.93 -7.54 0.02
C ASN A 70 -4.54 -8.17 -0.02
N PHE A 71 -3.49 -7.34 -0.14
CA PHE A 71 -2.10 -7.76 -0.21
C PHE A 71 -1.42 -7.95 1.17
N GLY A 72 -2.14 -7.70 2.26
CA GLY A 72 -1.60 -7.79 3.62
C GLY A 72 -0.83 -6.56 4.10
N PHE A 73 -0.88 -5.42 3.41
CA PHE A 73 -0.23 -4.17 3.83
C PHE A 73 -1.11 -3.44 4.86
N THR A 74 -1.35 -4.10 6.00
CA THR A 74 -2.37 -3.72 6.99
C THR A 74 -2.19 -2.31 7.52
N ARG A 75 -0.96 -1.91 7.85
CA ARG A 75 -0.74 -0.56 8.40
C ARG A 75 -1.00 0.55 7.38
N VAL A 76 -0.73 0.29 6.09
CA VAL A 76 -1.09 1.21 5.01
C VAL A 76 -2.61 1.32 4.90
N ALA A 77 -3.31 0.19 4.92
CA ALA A 77 -4.77 0.16 4.85
C ALA A 77 -5.43 0.90 6.04
N GLU A 78 -4.88 0.78 7.25
CA GLU A 78 -5.37 1.50 8.44
C GLU A 78 -5.28 3.02 8.28
N VAL A 79 -4.14 3.54 7.82
CA VAL A 79 -3.96 4.99 7.61
C VAL A 79 -4.89 5.50 6.51
N LEU A 80 -5.07 4.73 5.44
CA LEU A 80 -6.00 5.09 4.36
C LEU A 80 -7.46 5.03 4.80
N ALA A 81 -7.82 4.11 5.71
CA ALA A 81 -9.14 4.06 6.31
C ALA A 81 -9.42 5.34 7.12
N HIS A 82 -8.44 5.82 7.90
CA HIS A 82 -8.56 7.07 8.64
C HIS A 82 -8.84 8.27 7.71
N ILE A 83 -8.12 8.37 6.58
CA ILE A 83 -8.36 9.43 5.59
C ILE A 83 -9.79 9.35 5.04
N GLU A 84 -10.29 8.15 4.71
CA GLU A 84 -11.63 7.94 4.17
C GLU A 84 -12.73 8.27 5.19
N ASP A 85 -12.62 7.73 6.40
CA ASP A 85 -13.65 7.80 7.44
C ASP A 85 -13.79 9.24 7.98
N ASP A 86 -12.68 9.95 8.11
CA ASP A 86 -12.64 11.30 8.70
C ASP A 86 -12.54 12.42 7.64
N ILE A 87 -12.67 12.10 6.35
CA ILE A 87 -12.46 13.05 5.24
C ILE A 87 -13.23 14.37 5.40
N ALA A 88 -14.45 14.30 5.96
CA ALA A 88 -15.32 15.46 6.14
C ALA A 88 -14.76 16.47 7.15
N THR A 89 -14.04 16.00 8.15
CA THR A 89 -13.47 16.79 9.25
C THR A 89 -11.96 16.98 9.15
N LEU A 90 -11.29 16.19 8.31
CA LEU A 90 -9.85 16.26 8.11
C LEU A 90 -9.45 17.63 7.55
N THR A 91 -8.40 18.20 8.13
CA THR A 91 -7.73 19.38 7.57
C THR A 91 -6.76 18.96 6.47
N PHE A 92 -6.36 19.89 5.61
CA PHE A 92 -5.30 19.63 4.62
C PHE A 92 -3.97 19.21 5.28
N GLU A 93 -3.65 19.76 6.45
CA GLU A 93 -2.42 19.41 7.18
C GLU A 93 -2.47 17.95 7.66
N ASP A 94 -3.57 17.54 8.30
CA ASP A 94 -3.77 16.16 8.76
C ASP A 94 -3.79 15.18 7.58
N PHE A 95 -4.41 15.57 6.46
CA PHE A 95 -4.43 14.78 5.23
C PHE A 95 -3.01 14.60 4.70
N SER A 96 -2.27 15.70 4.57
CA SER A 96 -0.90 15.68 4.05
C SER A 96 0.02 14.84 4.94
N ALA A 97 -0.15 14.90 6.25
CA ALA A 97 0.59 14.05 7.19
C ALA A 97 0.22 12.57 7.01
N SER A 98 -1.07 12.25 6.96
CA SER A 98 -1.58 10.88 6.84
C SER A 98 -1.18 10.24 5.51
N ILE A 99 -1.31 10.94 4.38
CA ILE A 99 -0.94 10.38 3.07
C ILE A 99 0.58 10.20 2.94
N SER A 100 1.36 11.07 3.58
CA SER A 100 2.82 10.93 3.68
C SER A 100 3.22 9.72 4.54
N GLU A 101 2.54 9.51 5.67
CA GLU A 101 2.74 8.32 6.52
C GLU A 101 2.39 7.04 5.74
N ALA A 102 1.21 6.99 5.10
CA ALA A 102 0.78 5.86 4.28
C ALA A 102 1.80 5.54 3.18
N ARG A 103 2.36 6.57 2.54
CA ARG A 103 3.41 6.40 1.53
C ARG A 103 4.67 5.79 2.12
N SER A 104 5.16 6.31 3.24
CA SER A 104 6.35 5.77 3.90
C SER A 104 6.17 4.32 4.35
N LEU A 105 4.98 3.97 4.83
CA LEU A 105 4.63 2.60 5.23
C LEU A 105 4.56 1.67 4.02
N PHE A 106 4.03 2.14 2.90
CA PHE A 106 3.97 1.38 1.65
C PHE A 106 5.36 1.06 1.13
N ASP A 107 6.23 2.07 1.03
CA ASP A 107 7.62 1.90 0.60
C ASP A 107 8.40 0.95 1.54
N ALA A 108 8.19 1.07 2.86
CA ALA A 108 8.80 0.17 3.84
C ALA A 108 8.27 -1.28 3.72
N SER A 109 6.98 -1.44 3.42
CA SER A 109 6.36 -2.76 3.23
C SER A 109 6.93 -3.44 1.99
N ILE A 110 7.10 -2.70 0.89
CA ILE A 110 7.76 -3.21 -0.32
C ILE A 110 9.17 -3.72 0.00
N GLN A 111 9.96 -2.91 0.70
CA GLN A 111 11.32 -3.31 1.08
C GLN A 111 11.33 -4.61 1.88
N LYS A 112 10.40 -4.75 2.84
CA LYS A 112 10.28 -5.97 3.65
C LYS A 112 9.89 -7.18 2.83
N VAL A 113 8.96 -7.05 1.89
CA VAL A 113 8.58 -8.14 0.99
C VAL A 113 9.77 -8.54 0.11
N MET A 114 10.52 -7.58 -0.44
CA MET A 114 11.70 -7.88 -1.27
C MET A 114 12.87 -8.47 -0.47
N GLU A 115 13.02 -8.10 0.80
CA GLU A 115 13.98 -8.74 1.72
C GLU A 115 13.63 -10.22 1.96
N ARG A 116 12.33 -10.54 2.07
CA ARG A 116 11.84 -11.90 2.30
C ARG A 116 11.78 -12.75 1.04
N TYR A 117 11.49 -12.14 -0.10
CA TYR A 117 11.43 -12.79 -1.42
C TYR A 117 12.46 -12.14 -2.37
N PRO A 118 13.76 -12.48 -2.26
CA PRO A 118 14.82 -11.87 -3.06
C PRO A 118 14.62 -11.99 -4.58
N ALA A 119 13.85 -12.99 -5.03
CA ALA A 119 13.46 -13.16 -6.44
C ALA A 119 12.79 -11.90 -7.03
N LEU A 120 12.04 -11.14 -6.22
CA LEU A 120 11.42 -9.86 -6.61
C LEU A 120 12.43 -8.76 -6.94
N GLY A 121 13.66 -8.86 -6.44
CA GLY A 121 14.72 -7.88 -6.67
C GLY A 121 15.50 -8.08 -7.97
N VAL A 122 15.30 -9.20 -8.68
CA VAL A 122 16.17 -9.63 -9.79
C VAL A 122 15.75 -9.03 -11.15
N GLY A 123 14.61 -8.32 -11.23
CA GLY A 123 14.04 -7.78 -12.48
C GLY A 123 14.42 -6.33 -12.86
N GLN A 124 15.18 -5.60 -12.03
CA GLN A 124 15.63 -4.24 -12.39
C GLN A 124 17.11 -4.24 -12.81
N ASN A 125 17.36 -4.55 -14.08
CA ASN A 125 18.60 -4.23 -14.80
C ASN A 125 18.30 -3.67 -16.19
#